data_AF-A0AA49IZ16-F1
#
_entry.id   AF-A0AA49IZ16-F1
#
_cell.length_a   1.000
_cell.length_b   1.000
_cell.length_c   1.000
_cell.angle_alpha   90.00
_cell.angle_beta   90.00
_cell.angle_gamma   90.00
#
_symmetry.space_group_name_H-M   'P 1'
#
loop_
_entity.id
_entity.type
_entity.pdbx_description
1 polymer ?
#
loop_
_entity_poly.entity_id
_entity_poly.type
_entity_poly.pdbx_seq_one_letter_code
_entity_poly.pdbx_strand_id
1 'polypeptide(L)' 'MSEARRVRLEKLRWRSRRALLELDIVFQRFWRETGDSLDDETMAALERLLELEDHELWERINGCDMEASTWLRNARQP' A
#
# COMPACT_ATOMS: atom_id res chain seq x y z
N MET A 1 7.41 -20.01 -15.06
CA MET A 1 7.53 -19.05 -13.95
C MET A 1 8.88 -19.27 -13.29
N SER A 2 9.84 -18.36 -13.47
CA SER A 2 11.20 -18.47 -12.92
C SER A 2 11.20 -18.51 -11.39
N GLU A 3 12.02 -19.37 -10.78
CA GLU A 3 12.25 -19.49 -9.33
C GLU A 3 12.49 -18.11 -8.68
N ALA A 4 13.28 -17.26 -9.34
CA ALA A 4 13.62 -15.93 -8.88
C ALA A 4 12.40 -15.01 -8.70
N ARG A 5 11.39 -15.16 -9.57
CA ARG A 5 10.15 -14.36 -9.48
C ARG A 5 9.31 -14.78 -8.27
N ARG A 6 9.21 -16.09 -8.01
CA ARG A 6 8.49 -16.60 -6.82
C ARG A 6 9.12 -16.07 -5.54
N VAL A 7 10.44 -16.18 -5.41
CA VAL A 7 11.18 -15.65 -4.25
C VAL A 7 10.96 -14.14 -4.07
N ARG A 8 10.93 -13.37 -5.17
CA ARG A 8 10.67 -11.92 -5.09
C ARG A 8 9.24 -11.61 -4.64
N LEU A 9 8.24 -12.33 -5.15
CA LEU A 9 6.84 -12.19 -4.73
C LEU A 9 6.66 -12.54 -3.24
N GLU A 10 7.28 -13.62 -2.76
CA GLU A 10 7.21 -13.99 -1.34
C GLU A 10 7.85 -12.92 -0.44
N LYS A 11 8.97 -12.33 -0.85
CA LYS A 11 9.60 -11.20 -0.14
C LYS A 11 8.67 -9.98 -0.06
N LEU A 12 8.04 -9.60 -1.18
CA LEU A 12 7.09 -8.47 -1.22
C LEU A 12 5.87 -8.75 -0.34
N ARG A 13 5.34 -9.98 -0.39
CA ARG A 13 4.23 -10.41 0.46
C ARG A 13 4.59 -10.35 1.94
N TRP A 14 5.81 -10.74 2.30
CA TRP A 14 6.31 -10.62 3.67
C TRP A 14 6.46 -9.16 4.13
N ARG A 15 7.03 -8.28 3.29
CA ARG A 15 7.15 -6.85 3.58
C ARG A 15 5.81 -6.11 3.69
N SER A 16 4.75 -6.67 3.11
CA SER A 16 3.40 -6.10 3.17
C SER A 16 2.73 -6.28 4.55
N ARG A 17 3.31 -7.09 5.44
CA ARG A 17 2.79 -7.31 6.80
C ARG A 17 3.26 -6.17 7.71
N ARG A 18 2.43 -5.12 7.84
CA ARG A 18 2.72 -3.95 8.68
C ARG A 18 1.96 -4.01 10.01
N ALA A 19 2.37 -3.19 10.98
CA ALA A 19 1.72 -3.13 12.30
C ALA A 19 0.35 -2.42 12.23
N LEU A 20 0.13 -1.59 11.23
CA LEU A 20 -1.13 -0.90 10.98
C LEU A 20 -2.13 -1.84 10.28
N LEU A 21 -3.26 -2.09 10.94
CA LEU A 21 -4.27 -3.05 10.49
C LEU A 21 -4.85 -2.66 9.13
N GLU A 22 -5.02 -1.37 8.91
CA GLU A 22 -5.62 -0.85 7.69
C GLU A 22 -4.71 -1.06 6.48
N LEU A 23 -3.39 -0.89 6.64
CA LEU A 23 -2.42 -1.27 5.60
C LEU A 23 -2.47 -2.75 5.33
N ASP A 24 -2.53 -3.58 6.38
CA ASP A 24 -2.59 -5.03 6.22
C ASP A 24 -3.84 -5.46 5.43
N ILE A 25 -5.02 -4.89 5.71
CA ILE A 25 -6.25 -5.15 4.96
C ILE A 25 -6.13 -4.73 3.49
N VAL A 26 -5.56 -3.54 3.22
CA VAL A 26 -5.37 -3.06 1.84
C VAL A 26 -4.45 -3.99 1.07
N PHE A 27 -3.30 -4.37 1.64
CA PHE A 27 -2.39 -5.30 1.00
C PHE A 27 -3.00 -6.69 0.81
N GLN A 28 -3.73 -7.22 1.80
CA GLN A 28 -4.42 -8.50 1.66
C GLN A 28 -5.42 -8.52 0.49
N ARG A 29 -6.18 -7.44 0.30
CA ARG A 29 -7.09 -7.28 -0.85
C ARG A 29 -6.33 -7.19 -2.16
N PHE A 30 -5.29 -6.35 -2.21
CA PHE A 30 -4.42 -6.22 -3.38
C PHE A 30 -3.82 -7.56 -3.82
N TRP A 31 -3.27 -8.34 -2.89
CA TRP A 31 -2.69 -9.65 -3.18
C TRP A 31 -3.74 -10.67 -3.62
N ARG A 32 -4.98 -10.58 -3.12
CA ARG A 32 -6.08 -11.45 -3.56
C ARG A 32 -6.52 -11.17 -4.99
N GLU A 33 -6.52 -9.89 -5.40
CA GLU A 33 -7.01 -9.47 -6.72
C GLU A 33 -5.92 -9.49 -7.79
N THR A 34 -4.69 -9.11 -7.44
CA THR A 34 -3.61 -8.87 -8.41
C THR A 34 -2.50 -9.93 -8.34
N GLY A 35 -2.41 -10.71 -7.26
CA GLY A 35 -1.24 -11.54 -6.94
C GLY A 35 -0.80 -12.52 -8.03
N ASP A 36 -1.73 -13.06 -8.82
CA ASP A 36 -1.43 -13.99 -9.92
C ASP A 36 -1.08 -13.29 -11.25
N SER A 37 -1.40 -12.00 -11.40
CA SER A 37 -1.24 -11.21 -12.62
C SER A 37 -0.25 -10.03 -12.46
N LEU A 38 0.53 -10.00 -11.38
CA LEU A 38 1.49 -8.92 -11.16
C LEU A 38 2.62 -8.97 -12.19
N ASP A 39 2.76 -7.92 -12.99
CA ASP A 39 3.88 -7.73 -13.92
C ASP A 39 5.17 -7.28 -13.21
N ASP A 40 6.32 -7.43 -13.87
CA ASP A 40 7.62 -7.07 -13.28
C ASP A 40 7.73 -5.56 -12.98
N GLU A 41 7.09 -4.71 -13.78
CA GLU A 41 7.01 -3.27 -13.52
C GLU A 41 6.21 -2.96 -12.25
N THR A 42 5.04 -3.58 -12.10
CA THR A 42 4.21 -3.46 -10.90
C THR A 42 4.93 -3.98 -9.66
N MET A 43 5.66 -5.10 -9.79
CA MET A 43 6.48 -5.61 -8.70
C MET A 43 7.57 -4.61 -8.29
N ALA A 44 8.25 -3.97 -9.26
CA ALA A 44 9.27 -2.96 -8.97
C ALA A 44 8.70 -1.67 -8.38
N ALA A 45 7.48 -1.28 -8.78
CA ALA A 45 6.77 -0.15 -8.17
C ALA A 45 6.36 -0.48 -6.72
N LEU A 46 5.83 -1.69 -6.48
CA LEU A 46 5.47 -2.16 -5.14
C LEU A 46 6.67 -2.26 -4.21
N GLU A 47 7.83 -2.70 -4.74
CA GLU A 47 9.07 -2.80 -3.96
C GLU A 47 9.51 -1.44 -3.42
N ARG A 48 9.45 -0.39 -4.26
CA ARG A 48 9.72 1.00 -3.88
C ARG A 48 8.68 1.55 -2.91
N LEU A 49 7.41 1.23 -3.15
CA LEU A 49 6.31 1.66 -2.27
C LEU A 49 6.47 1.06 -0.86
N LEU A 50 6.87 -0.22 -0.77
CA LEU A 50 7.13 -0.93 0.48
C LEU A 50 8.47 -0.56 1.14
N GLU A 51 9.28 0.33 0.56
CA GLU A 51 10.44 0.93 1.23
C GLU A 51 10.05 2.12 2.13
N LEU A 52 8.84 2.68 1.94
CA LEU A 52 8.33 3.77 2.76
C LEU A 52 7.93 3.29 4.17
N GLU A 53 7.94 4.23 5.12
CA GLU A 53 7.41 4.00 6.46
C GLU A 53 5.88 3.89 6.46
N ASP A 54 5.33 3.20 7.47
CA ASP A 54 3.89 2.90 7.57
C ASP A 54 3.02 4.16 7.45
N HIS A 55 3.43 5.26 8.07
CA HIS A 55 2.69 6.52 8.04
C HIS A 55 2.65 7.17 6.65
N GLU A 56 3.80 7.30 5.99
CA GLU A 56 3.90 7.89 4.64
C GLU A 56 3.18 7.02 3.60
N LEU A 57 3.29 5.69 3.75
CA LEU A 57 2.60 4.73 2.93
C LEU A 57 1.08 4.83 3.07
N TRP A 58 0.59 4.96 4.30
CA TRP A 58 -0.83 5.13 4.60
C TRP A 58 -1.38 6.44 4.02
N GLU A 59 -0.65 7.54 4.14
CA GLU A 59 -1.03 8.83 3.50
C GLU A 59 -1.14 8.69 1.98
N ARG A 60 -0.14 8.06 1.36
CA ARG A 60 -0.11 7.86 -0.09
C ARG A 60 -1.25 6.98 -0.60
N ILE A 61 -1.59 5.93 0.13
CA ILE A 61 -2.66 4.98 -0.23
C ILE A 61 -4.05 5.58 -0.02
N ASN A 62 -4.28 6.28 1.09
CA ASN A 62 -5.59 6.87 1.34
C ASN A 62 -5.86 8.11 0.50
N GLY A 63 -4.85 8.63 -0.19
CA GLY A 63 -4.97 9.91 -0.88
C GLY A 63 -5.37 11.02 0.09
N CYS A 64 -5.11 10.85 1.39
CA CYS A 64 -5.25 11.90 2.38
C CYS A 64 -4.09 12.88 2.15
N ASP A 65 -4.20 13.65 1.07
CA ASP A 65 -3.92 15.06 1.15
C ASP A 65 -4.62 15.56 2.43
N MET A 66 -3.92 16.36 3.21
CA MET A 66 -4.33 16.75 4.56
C MET A 66 -5.53 17.72 4.54
N GLU A 67 -6.44 17.60 3.58
CA GLU A 67 -7.70 18.31 3.39
C GLU A 67 -8.83 17.78 4.30
N ALA A 68 -8.63 16.71 5.08
CA ALA A 68 -9.53 16.40 6.20
C ALA A 68 -9.58 17.57 7.22
N SER A 69 -8.51 18.37 7.29
CA SER A 69 -8.50 19.63 8.05
C SER A 69 -9.29 20.76 7.37
N THR A 70 -9.53 20.69 6.06
CA THR A 70 -10.34 21.66 5.30
C THR A 70 -11.83 21.48 5.59
N TRP A 71 -12.29 20.24 5.80
CA TRP A 71 -13.67 19.98 6.25
C TRP A 71 -13.94 20.42 7.69
N LEU A 72 -12.97 20.30 8.61
CA LEU A 72 -13.09 20.83 9.98
C LEU A 72 -13.01 22.36 10.05
N ARG A 73 -12.41 23.03 9.05
CA ARG A 73 -12.45 24.50 8.92
C ARG A 73 -13.80 25.02 8.44
N ASN A 74 -14.49 24.30 7.56
CA ASN A 74 -15.78 24.74 7.01
C ASN A 74 -17.01 24.28 7.81
N ALA A 75 -16.89 23.28 8.68
CA ALA A 75 -18.01 22.80 9.51
C ALA A 75 -18.36 23.70 10.72
N ARG A 76 -17.72 24.88 10.85
CA ARG A 76 -18.01 25.87 11.89
C ARG A 76 -18.13 27.27 11.28
N GLN A 77 -19.06 27.44 10.35
CA GLN A 77 -19.67 28.75 10.08
C GLN A 77 -21.20 28.59 10.16
N PRO A 78 -21.89 29.54 10.80
CA PRO A 78 -23.17 29.34 11.49
C PRO A 78 -24.36 28.97 10.59
#